data_AF-A0A2N0UMP3-F1
#
_entry.id   AF-A0A2N0UMP3-F1
#
_cell.length_a   1.000
_cell.length_b   1.000
_cell.length_c   1.000
_cell.angle_alpha   90.00
_cell.angle_beta   90.00
_cell.angle_gamma   90.00
#
_symmetry.space_group_name_H-M   'P 1'
#
loop_
_entity.id
_entity.type
_entity.pdbx_description
1 polymer ?
#
loop_
_entity_poly.entity_id
_entity_poly.type
_entity_poly.pdbx_seq_one_letter_code
_entity_poly.pdbx_strand_id
1 'polypeptide(L)'
;MSELLLNQFEQDRALAALRYKNLNIRKLFGKSVFIAGGGEPAFSLVSSLLTVNSKKQADIAVFLLVSDYERYDRRFDFINSSDFAIVKYSSPDSINKSGDILIETGFLLSDKVESTDVFKSNISRAENIISVIKVLKIKEFVVLSDASAYGKLEKELVISEKEKTHSDFSYDSLKSMLIQSVENLYFSAAHMYGFSIKVIRCGKIISANSNSEFVANTLKSAVGGKILNIKNRSSKVSYISANDLISAVLFVACNGAECQAYNACSDDSTVNSAEFALALSDAFENCEVNITSEGCSADGCAVDCTRLKKLGWSSAVNYKDALLISGHEIMNDNSVFMFSDSYDGKLNDIQQILLGFLLEVDRICKKHNIKYFLGGGSLLGAVRHKGFIPWDDDADVMMLRKDYDRFLSVLPSELPNYLFAQTQENEKDSHFPFTKLRINNTLLSTEFTSRFPNIHNGIFLDVLAQDYTSNNAFLRKIHMKATASSRWLVLDKWRGTSVNANSRFSSLCANILRKIFPLGFLQKVQNKLISLHKNMKNPKYLFDSMGRNVSRGAFPAEWLDEAIWVDFENAKLPIPKEYDKYLKYLYGDYMEMIPVSERHVSHDIKQIDLGEYAGYIYKDTL
;
A
#
# COMPACT_ATOMS: atom_id res chain seq x y z
N MET A 1 -20.18 4.09 15.94
CA MET A 1 -19.25 3.25 15.18
C MET A 1 -18.31 2.65 16.19
N SER A 2 -18.40 1.35 16.38
CA SER A 2 -17.44 0.59 17.16
C SER A 2 -16.24 0.32 16.28
N GLU A 3 -15.12 0.94 16.61
CA GLU A 3 -13.88 0.76 15.87
C GLU A 3 -13.23 -0.55 16.30
N LEU A 4 -12.98 -1.41 15.33
CA LEU A 4 -12.07 -2.52 15.45
C LEU A 4 -10.67 -1.93 15.69
N LEU A 5 -10.13 -2.09 16.90
CA LEU A 5 -8.78 -1.63 17.25
C LEU A 5 -7.76 -2.56 16.59
N LEU A 6 -7.42 -2.26 15.35
CA LEU A 6 -6.38 -2.94 14.59
C LEU A 6 -5.04 -2.22 14.74
N ASN A 7 -3.95 -2.98 14.83
CA ASN A 7 -2.63 -2.40 14.62
C ASN A 7 -2.42 -2.06 13.12
N GLN A 8 -1.34 -1.37 12.78
CA GLN A 8 -1.08 -0.92 11.41
C GLN A 8 -0.98 -2.06 10.37
N PHE A 9 -0.47 -3.23 10.76
CA PHE A 9 -0.30 -4.41 9.88
C PHE A 9 -1.64 -5.12 9.67
N GLU A 10 -2.44 -5.24 10.73
CA GLU A 10 -3.80 -5.76 10.64
C GLU A 10 -4.71 -4.80 9.84
N GLN A 11 -4.55 -3.49 9.99
CA GLN A 11 -5.28 -2.48 9.21
C GLN A 11 -4.96 -2.59 7.71
N ASP A 12 -3.68 -2.81 7.37
CA ASP A 12 -3.25 -3.03 5.99
C ASP A 12 -3.92 -4.27 5.36
N ARG A 13 -3.95 -5.39 6.12
CA ARG A 13 -4.67 -6.60 5.72
C ARG A 13 -6.18 -6.38 5.61
N ALA A 14 -6.78 -5.67 6.55
CA ALA A 14 -8.22 -5.36 6.54
C ALA A 14 -8.62 -4.51 5.31
N LEU A 15 -7.75 -3.61 4.87
CA LEU A 15 -7.97 -2.79 3.67
C LEU A 15 -7.71 -3.54 2.35
N ALA A 16 -7.15 -4.76 2.36
CA ALA A 16 -6.79 -5.51 1.14
C ALA A 16 -7.93 -5.62 0.12
N ALA A 17 -9.15 -5.92 0.57
CA ALA A 17 -10.33 -6.04 -0.30
C ALA A 17 -10.72 -4.72 -0.99
N LEU A 18 -10.51 -3.57 -0.32
CA LEU A 18 -10.92 -2.26 -0.83
C LEU A 18 -9.93 -1.69 -1.85
N ARG A 19 -8.68 -2.17 -1.84
CA ARG A 19 -7.61 -1.74 -2.74
C ARG A 19 -7.66 -2.39 -4.11
N TYR A 20 -8.29 -3.57 -4.18
CA TYR A 20 -8.22 -4.41 -5.36
C TYR A 20 -9.22 -3.96 -6.44
N LYS A 21 -8.76 -3.21 -7.46
CA LYS A 21 -9.63 -2.59 -8.49
C LYS A 21 -10.52 -3.58 -9.24
N ASN A 22 -10.03 -4.79 -9.49
CA ASN A 22 -10.76 -5.83 -10.23
C ASN A 22 -11.62 -6.73 -9.32
N LEU A 23 -11.61 -6.51 -8.01
CA LEU A 23 -12.44 -7.26 -7.08
C LEU A 23 -13.86 -6.69 -7.12
N ASN A 24 -14.80 -7.49 -7.63
CA ASN A 24 -16.22 -7.11 -7.60
C ASN A 24 -16.84 -7.40 -6.22
N ILE A 25 -16.33 -6.71 -5.19
CA ILE A 25 -16.73 -6.89 -3.78
C ILE A 25 -18.23 -6.68 -3.56
N ARG A 26 -18.90 -5.93 -4.46
CA ARG A 26 -20.35 -5.72 -4.43
C ARG A 26 -21.16 -7.02 -4.51
N LYS A 27 -20.58 -8.10 -5.03
CA LYS A 27 -21.21 -9.43 -5.01
C LYS A 27 -21.40 -10.00 -3.60
N LEU A 28 -20.73 -9.43 -2.60
CA LEU A 28 -20.88 -9.81 -1.19
C LEU A 28 -21.90 -8.94 -0.44
N PHE A 29 -22.34 -7.81 -1.01
CA PHE A 29 -23.17 -6.85 -0.28
C PHE A 29 -24.52 -7.47 0.11
N GLY A 30 -24.94 -7.27 1.35
CA GLY A 30 -26.16 -7.83 1.92
C GLY A 30 -26.12 -9.35 2.17
N LYS A 31 -25.00 -10.03 1.87
CA LYS A 31 -24.88 -11.48 2.05
C LYS A 31 -24.48 -11.86 3.47
N SER A 32 -24.79 -13.10 3.81
CA SER A 32 -24.24 -13.77 4.99
C SER A 32 -22.96 -14.54 4.62
N VAL A 33 -21.85 -14.19 5.27
CA VAL A 33 -20.54 -14.79 5.04
C VAL A 33 -20.07 -15.47 6.32
N PHE A 34 -19.91 -16.78 6.25
CA PHE A 34 -19.39 -17.62 7.31
C PHE A 34 -17.90 -17.85 7.08
N ILE A 35 -17.10 -17.70 8.12
CA ILE A 35 -15.66 -17.99 8.09
C ILE A 35 -15.41 -19.08 9.13
N ALA A 36 -14.94 -20.23 8.68
CA ALA A 36 -14.59 -21.35 9.54
C ALA A 36 -13.08 -21.51 9.61
N GLY A 37 -12.54 -21.70 10.82
CA GLY A 37 -11.10 -21.71 11.05
C GLY A 37 -10.68 -20.72 12.14
N GLY A 38 -9.38 -20.51 12.25
CA GLY A 38 -8.80 -19.61 13.24
C GLY A 38 -7.49 -19.00 12.75
N GLY A 39 -6.79 -18.34 13.66
CA GLY A 39 -5.51 -17.70 13.39
C GLY A 39 -5.59 -16.52 12.41
N GLU A 40 -4.45 -16.17 11.85
CA GLU A 40 -4.28 -14.95 11.06
C GLU A 40 -5.14 -14.87 9.80
N PRO A 41 -5.32 -15.94 8.99
CA PRO A 41 -6.15 -15.87 7.79
C PRO A 41 -7.63 -15.60 8.11
N ALA A 42 -8.19 -16.28 9.12
CA ALA A 42 -9.57 -16.07 9.52
C ALA A 42 -9.79 -14.66 10.10
N PHE A 43 -8.88 -14.22 10.98
CA PHE A 43 -8.97 -12.89 11.58
C PHE A 43 -8.87 -11.78 10.54
N SER A 44 -7.96 -11.92 9.59
CA SER A 44 -7.78 -10.94 8.52
C SER A 44 -8.98 -10.89 7.56
N LEU A 45 -9.60 -12.03 7.24
CA LEU A 45 -10.82 -12.07 6.41
C LEU A 45 -12.01 -11.42 7.12
N VAL A 46 -12.24 -11.73 8.40
CA VAL A 46 -13.29 -11.10 9.21
C VAL A 46 -13.07 -9.58 9.25
N SER A 47 -11.87 -9.15 9.64
CA SER A 47 -11.49 -7.74 9.71
C SER A 47 -11.66 -7.02 8.37
N SER A 48 -11.32 -7.69 7.27
CA SER A 48 -11.48 -7.11 5.93
C SER A 48 -12.94 -6.94 5.53
N LEU A 49 -13.80 -7.93 5.77
CA LEU A 49 -15.24 -7.83 5.48
C LEU A 49 -15.92 -6.74 6.33
N LEU A 50 -15.58 -6.63 7.62
CA LEU A 50 -16.11 -5.58 8.49
C LEU A 50 -15.63 -4.19 8.07
N THR A 51 -14.38 -4.08 7.58
CA THR A 51 -13.86 -2.84 7.01
C THR A 51 -14.60 -2.46 5.72
N VAL A 52 -14.95 -3.44 4.89
CA VAL A 52 -15.82 -3.22 3.71
C VAL A 52 -17.19 -2.68 4.14
N ASN A 53 -17.82 -3.24 5.19
CA ASN A 53 -19.08 -2.69 5.72
C ASN A 53 -18.93 -1.23 6.14
N SER A 54 -17.93 -0.91 6.96
CA SER A 54 -17.70 0.45 7.47
C SER A 54 -17.46 1.47 6.33
N LYS A 55 -16.62 1.13 5.35
CA LYS A 55 -16.23 2.06 4.28
C LYS A 55 -17.20 2.14 3.11
N LYS A 56 -18.02 1.10 2.87
CA LYS A 56 -18.89 1.00 1.68
C LYS A 56 -20.37 0.83 1.99
N GLN A 57 -20.77 0.75 3.26
CA GLN A 57 -22.15 0.46 3.68
C GLN A 57 -22.66 -0.82 2.98
N ALA A 58 -21.88 -1.90 3.14
CA ALA A 58 -22.07 -3.14 2.40
C ALA A 58 -23.06 -4.11 3.04
N ASP A 59 -23.41 -3.90 4.32
CA ASP A 59 -24.37 -4.72 5.08
C ASP A 59 -24.11 -6.23 5.02
N ILE A 60 -22.83 -6.64 4.98
CA ILE A 60 -22.41 -8.05 4.99
C ILE A 60 -22.56 -8.57 6.42
N ALA A 61 -23.35 -9.62 6.63
CA ALA A 61 -23.43 -10.29 7.92
C ALA A 61 -22.30 -11.32 8.04
N VAL A 62 -21.34 -11.10 8.95
CA VAL A 62 -20.13 -11.90 9.09
C VAL A 62 -20.25 -12.82 10.31
N PHE A 63 -20.01 -14.11 10.12
CA PHE A 63 -20.07 -15.11 11.17
C PHE A 63 -18.76 -15.88 11.27
N LEU A 64 -18.17 -15.96 12.46
CA LEU A 64 -17.04 -16.85 12.72
C LEU A 64 -17.56 -18.19 13.26
N LEU A 65 -17.24 -19.28 12.57
CA LEU A 65 -17.53 -20.63 13.00
C LEU A 65 -16.37 -21.19 13.81
N VAL A 66 -16.65 -21.55 15.06
CA VAL A 66 -15.66 -22.07 16.01
C VAL A 66 -16.03 -23.48 16.49
N SER A 67 -15.00 -24.26 16.79
CA SER A 67 -15.17 -25.56 17.44
C SER A 67 -15.72 -25.39 18.85
N ASP A 68 -16.55 -26.33 19.30
CA ASP A 68 -17.10 -26.36 20.65
C ASP A 68 -16.04 -26.58 21.74
N TYR A 69 -14.91 -27.20 21.37
CA TYR A 69 -13.90 -27.70 22.31
C TYR A 69 -12.52 -27.07 22.12
N GLU A 70 -12.27 -26.39 20.99
CA GLU A 70 -10.98 -25.74 20.73
C GLU A 70 -11.00 -24.27 21.15
N ARG A 71 -9.86 -23.79 21.65
CA ARG A 71 -9.65 -22.36 21.88
C ARG A 71 -9.51 -21.67 20.52
N TYR A 72 -10.33 -20.66 20.27
CA TYR A 72 -10.17 -19.76 19.12
C TYR A 72 -9.35 -18.53 19.51
N ASP A 73 -8.94 -17.76 18.49
CA ASP A 73 -8.16 -16.53 18.68
C ASP A 73 -8.97 -15.48 19.45
N ARG A 74 -8.48 -15.09 20.63
CA ARG A 74 -9.19 -14.13 21.50
C ARG A 74 -9.34 -12.74 20.89
N ARG A 75 -8.59 -12.41 19.82
CA ARG A 75 -8.80 -11.15 19.08
C ARG A 75 -10.25 -11.01 18.59
N PHE A 76 -10.93 -12.13 18.28
CA PHE A 76 -12.34 -12.10 17.88
C PHE A 76 -13.28 -11.60 18.98
N ASP A 77 -12.94 -11.79 20.27
CA ASP A 77 -13.77 -11.34 21.40
C ASP A 77 -13.79 -9.81 21.53
N PHE A 78 -12.79 -9.13 20.96
CA PHE A 78 -12.69 -7.67 20.97
C PHE A 78 -13.37 -7.01 19.76
N ILE A 79 -13.94 -7.81 18.85
CA ILE A 79 -14.70 -7.31 17.71
C ILE A 79 -16.09 -6.90 18.19
N ASN A 80 -16.26 -5.61 18.43
CA ASN A 80 -17.55 -5.06 18.84
C ASN A 80 -18.37 -4.62 17.61
N SER A 81 -18.79 -5.50 16.70
CA SER A 81 -19.63 -5.08 15.54
C SER A 81 -21.01 -5.72 15.58
N SER A 82 -22.06 -4.96 15.24
CA SER A 82 -23.41 -5.51 15.04
C SER A 82 -23.49 -6.45 13.85
N ASP A 83 -22.52 -6.36 12.93
CA ASP A 83 -22.44 -7.18 11.73
C ASP A 83 -21.64 -8.47 11.96
N PHE A 84 -21.13 -8.70 13.18
CA PHE A 84 -20.27 -9.84 13.51
C PHE A 84 -20.88 -10.70 14.63
N ALA A 85 -20.81 -12.03 14.47
CA ALA A 85 -21.13 -12.96 15.55
C ALA A 85 -20.25 -14.22 15.50
N ILE A 86 -19.99 -14.80 16.67
CA ILE A 86 -19.29 -16.08 16.82
C ILE A 86 -20.33 -17.18 17.01
N VAL A 87 -20.22 -18.25 16.23
CA VAL A 87 -21.15 -19.38 16.22
C VAL A 87 -20.41 -20.70 16.35
N LYS A 88 -20.94 -21.59 17.20
CA LYS A 88 -20.34 -22.90 17.43
C LYS A 88 -20.83 -23.94 16.42
N TYR A 89 -20.00 -24.92 16.10
CA TYR A 89 -20.38 -26.05 15.24
C TYR A 89 -21.55 -26.88 15.76
N SER A 90 -21.76 -26.95 17.09
CA SER A 90 -22.91 -27.67 17.68
C SER A 90 -24.24 -26.95 17.56
N SER A 91 -24.24 -25.63 17.28
CA SER A 91 -25.46 -24.82 17.26
C SER A 91 -25.58 -23.89 16.04
N PRO A 92 -25.35 -24.37 14.80
CA PRO A 92 -25.48 -23.55 13.60
C PRO A 92 -26.91 -23.03 13.40
N ASP A 93 -27.93 -23.78 13.83
CA ASP A 93 -29.35 -23.40 13.79
C ASP A 93 -29.69 -22.18 14.66
N SER A 94 -28.80 -21.75 15.56
CA SER A 94 -29.00 -20.52 16.34
C SER A 94 -29.10 -19.27 15.44
N ILE A 95 -28.62 -19.37 14.20
CA ILE A 95 -28.76 -18.31 13.20
C ILE A 95 -30.00 -18.60 12.34
N ASN A 96 -31.03 -17.78 12.48
CA ASN A 96 -32.25 -17.82 11.64
C ASN A 96 -32.02 -17.29 10.19
N LYS A 97 -30.86 -17.57 9.58
CA LYS A 97 -30.53 -17.16 8.21
C LYS A 97 -29.84 -18.31 7.46
N SER A 98 -30.26 -18.55 6.22
CA SER A 98 -29.50 -19.38 5.29
C SER A 98 -28.17 -18.70 4.96
N GLY A 99 -27.06 -19.42 4.96
CA GLY A 99 -25.77 -18.85 4.62
C GLY A 99 -25.56 -18.76 3.11
N ASP A 100 -25.06 -17.62 2.65
CA ASP A 100 -24.77 -17.43 1.23
C ASP A 100 -23.40 -18.00 0.87
N ILE A 101 -22.39 -17.72 1.71
CA ILE A 101 -21.01 -18.11 1.47
C ILE A 101 -20.39 -18.66 2.76
N LEU A 102 -19.65 -19.76 2.67
CA LEU A 102 -18.77 -20.25 3.73
C LEU A 102 -17.34 -20.32 3.22
N ILE A 103 -16.40 -19.74 3.97
CA ILE A 103 -14.96 -19.74 3.69
C ILE A 103 -14.26 -20.58 4.78
N GLU A 104 -13.68 -21.71 4.42
CA GLU A 104 -12.91 -22.57 5.35
C GLU A 104 -11.42 -22.27 5.23
N THR A 105 -10.82 -21.77 6.31
CA THR A 105 -9.38 -21.48 6.43
C THR A 105 -8.64 -22.42 7.39
N GLY A 106 -9.36 -23.18 8.20
CA GLY A 106 -8.77 -24.11 9.17
C GLY A 106 -8.11 -25.34 8.55
N PHE A 107 -8.18 -25.48 7.21
CA PHE A 107 -7.48 -26.52 6.46
C PHE A 107 -6.06 -26.14 6.01
N LEU A 108 -5.57 -24.99 6.45
CA LEU A 108 -4.17 -24.57 6.33
C LEU A 108 -3.31 -25.29 7.38
N LEU A 109 -3.06 -26.58 7.16
CA LEU A 109 -2.28 -27.42 8.06
C LEU A 109 -0.85 -26.90 8.26
N SER A 110 -0.31 -27.13 9.46
CA SER A 110 1.12 -26.95 9.73
C SER A 110 1.97 -27.90 8.86
N ASP A 111 3.28 -27.73 8.88
CA ASP A 111 4.17 -28.42 7.93
C ASP A 111 4.21 -29.95 8.11
N LYS A 112 3.71 -30.53 9.22
CA LYS A 112 3.72 -31.99 9.45
C LYS A 112 2.41 -32.54 10.01
N VAL A 113 2.02 -33.70 9.50
CA VAL A 113 0.99 -34.57 10.10
C VAL A 113 1.72 -35.61 10.94
N GLU A 114 1.77 -35.39 12.25
CA GLU A 114 2.64 -36.16 13.15
C GLU A 114 2.08 -37.52 13.58
N SER A 115 0.76 -37.70 13.47
CA SER A 115 0.10 -38.94 13.88
C SER A 115 -1.19 -39.20 13.09
N THR A 116 -1.65 -40.45 13.15
CA THR A 116 -2.96 -40.82 12.57
C THR A 116 -4.13 -40.14 13.25
N ASP A 117 -3.97 -39.69 14.50
CA ASP A 117 -5.02 -38.96 15.22
C ASP A 117 -5.18 -37.54 14.67
N VAL A 118 -4.09 -36.88 14.28
CA VAL A 118 -4.13 -35.60 13.56
C VAL A 118 -4.87 -35.77 12.22
N PHE A 119 -4.60 -36.86 11.51
CA PHE A 119 -5.29 -37.16 10.25
C PHE A 119 -6.80 -37.35 10.48
N LYS A 120 -7.20 -38.22 11.42
CA LYS A 120 -8.60 -38.47 11.78
C LYS A 120 -9.32 -37.18 12.22
N SER A 121 -8.68 -36.38 13.07
CA SER A 121 -9.26 -35.13 13.57
C SER A 121 -9.59 -34.16 12.43
N ASN A 122 -8.74 -34.06 11.41
CA ASN A 122 -8.99 -33.22 10.24
C ASN A 122 -10.11 -33.76 9.34
N ILE A 123 -10.22 -35.08 9.20
CA ILE A 123 -11.37 -35.69 8.51
C ILE A 123 -12.67 -35.39 9.27
N SER A 124 -12.68 -35.58 10.60
CA SER A 124 -13.85 -35.24 11.43
C SER A 124 -14.21 -33.75 11.39
N ARG A 125 -13.22 -32.86 11.31
CA ARG A 125 -13.45 -31.42 11.07
C ARG A 125 -14.18 -31.21 9.73
N ALA A 126 -13.72 -31.85 8.65
CA ALA A 126 -14.36 -31.74 7.35
C ALA A 126 -15.81 -32.24 7.37
N GLU A 127 -16.09 -33.34 8.08
CA GLU A 127 -17.45 -33.86 8.29
C GLU A 127 -18.35 -32.86 9.05
N ASN A 128 -17.80 -32.20 10.07
CA ASN A 128 -18.51 -31.14 10.81
C ASN A 128 -18.83 -29.95 9.90
N ILE A 129 -17.89 -29.49 9.08
CA ILE A 129 -18.11 -28.40 8.10
C ILE A 129 -19.20 -28.79 7.10
N ILE A 130 -19.17 -30.02 6.57
CA ILE A 130 -20.22 -30.52 5.67
C ILE A 130 -21.59 -30.52 6.37
N SER A 131 -21.63 -30.90 7.65
CA SER A 131 -22.86 -30.87 8.44
C SER A 131 -23.39 -29.44 8.59
N VAL A 132 -22.51 -28.48 8.89
CA VAL A 132 -22.85 -27.04 8.95
C VAL A 132 -23.35 -26.52 7.61
N ILE A 133 -22.70 -26.89 6.50
CA ILE A 133 -23.11 -26.53 5.13
C ILE A 133 -24.57 -26.96 4.88
N LYS A 134 -24.94 -28.17 5.29
CA LYS A 134 -26.30 -28.69 5.12
C LYS A 134 -27.31 -27.96 5.99
N VAL A 135 -26.97 -27.72 7.26
CA VAL A 135 -27.86 -27.04 8.21
C VAL A 135 -28.13 -25.61 7.79
N LEU A 136 -27.07 -24.85 7.49
CA LEU A 136 -27.17 -23.45 7.07
C LEU A 136 -27.58 -23.30 5.59
N LYS A 137 -27.68 -24.39 4.84
CA LYS A 137 -27.98 -24.41 3.39
C LYS A 137 -27.04 -23.49 2.60
N ILE A 138 -25.73 -23.63 2.86
CA ILE A 138 -24.69 -22.83 2.20
C ILE A 138 -24.76 -23.02 0.69
N LYS A 139 -24.80 -21.91 -0.06
CA LYS A 139 -24.85 -21.93 -1.53
C LYS A 139 -23.47 -22.05 -2.15
N GLU A 140 -22.50 -21.31 -1.59
CA GLU A 140 -21.13 -21.24 -2.09
C GLU A 140 -20.13 -21.56 -0.98
N PHE A 141 -19.23 -22.50 -1.25
CA PHE A 141 -18.19 -22.93 -0.34
C PHE A 141 -16.82 -22.63 -0.95
N VAL A 142 -16.00 -21.85 -0.24
CA VAL A 142 -14.63 -21.52 -0.63
C VAL A 142 -13.68 -22.19 0.35
N VAL A 143 -12.80 -23.04 -0.16
CA VAL A 143 -11.81 -23.76 0.64
C VAL A 143 -10.46 -23.16 0.42
N LEU A 144 -9.81 -22.73 1.50
CA LEU A 144 -8.41 -22.38 1.48
C LEU A 144 -7.57 -23.60 1.82
N SER A 145 -6.89 -24.11 0.80
CA SER A 145 -5.98 -25.25 0.81
C SER A 145 -4.54 -24.77 0.58
N ASP A 146 -3.58 -25.69 0.60
CA ASP A 146 -2.14 -25.41 0.46
C ASP A 146 -1.57 -26.17 -0.75
N ALA A 147 -0.55 -25.60 -1.40
CA ALA A 147 0.13 -26.19 -2.55
C ALA A 147 0.72 -27.59 -2.28
N SER A 148 0.89 -27.97 -1.03
CA SER A 148 1.24 -29.35 -0.61
C SER A 148 0.21 -30.39 -1.08
N ALA A 149 -0.99 -29.98 -1.53
CA ALA A 149 -1.93 -30.84 -2.26
C ALA A 149 -1.26 -31.57 -3.45
N TYR A 150 -0.24 -30.96 -4.04
CA TYR A 150 0.50 -31.53 -5.16
C TYR A 150 1.62 -32.48 -4.74
N GLY A 151 1.91 -32.65 -3.45
CA GLY A 151 3.04 -33.47 -3.02
C GLY A 151 4.38 -32.85 -3.33
N LYS A 152 5.40 -33.70 -3.44
CA LYS A 152 6.78 -33.29 -3.74
C LYS A 152 7.02 -33.39 -5.24
N LEU A 153 7.42 -32.27 -5.85
CA LEU A 153 7.77 -32.22 -7.26
C LEU A 153 9.27 -32.43 -7.49
N GLU A 154 9.63 -32.88 -8.69
CA GLU A 154 11.02 -32.85 -9.14
C GLU A 154 11.57 -31.42 -9.13
N LYS A 155 12.89 -31.32 -9.02
CA LYS A 155 13.58 -30.05 -8.90
C LYS A 155 13.30 -29.20 -10.16
N GLU A 156 12.89 -27.95 -9.95
CA GLU A 156 12.57 -26.93 -10.98
C GLU A 156 11.19 -27.00 -11.64
N LEU A 157 10.35 -28.00 -11.33
CA LEU A 157 8.99 -28.04 -11.85
C LEU A 157 8.09 -27.00 -11.17
N VAL A 158 7.26 -26.36 -12.00
CA VAL A 158 6.17 -25.46 -11.57
C VAL A 158 4.85 -26.08 -12.01
N ILE A 159 3.94 -26.33 -11.08
CA ILE A 159 2.71 -27.09 -11.35
C ILE A 159 1.48 -26.21 -11.53
N SER A 160 0.62 -26.52 -12.50
CA SER A 160 -0.69 -25.88 -12.68
C SER A 160 -1.80 -26.72 -12.04
N GLU A 161 -3.05 -26.23 -12.03
CA GLU A 161 -4.14 -26.97 -11.40
C GLU A 161 -4.67 -28.16 -12.23
N LYS A 162 -4.11 -28.38 -13.44
CA LYS A 162 -4.56 -29.44 -14.36
C LYS A 162 -3.86 -30.77 -14.14
N GLU A 163 -2.69 -30.72 -13.54
CA GLU A 163 -1.76 -31.83 -13.42
C GLU A 163 -2.15 -32.67 -12.22
N LYS A 164 -2.04 -33.99 -12.38
CA LYS A 164 -2.21 -34.94 -11.30
C LYS A 164 -0.84 -35.34 -10.80
N THR A 165 -0.66 -35.32 -9.49
CA THR A 165 0.56 -35.79 -8.86
C THR A 165 0.29 -37.04 -8.03
N HIS A 166 1.35 -37.80 -7.79
CA HIS A 166 1.31 -38.96 -6.93
C HIS A 166 2.12 -38.65 -5.67
N SER A 167 1.55 -39.04 -4.53
CA SER A 167 2.24 -38.98 -3.25
C SER A 167 3.00 -40.30 -3.07
N ASP A 168 4.33 -40.24 -2.95
CA ASP A 168 5.14 -41.41 -2.65
C ASP A 168 4.77 -41.99 -1.29
N PHE A 169 4.82 -43.32 -1.13
CA PHE A 169 4.54 -43.96 0.16
C PHE A 169 5.65 -43.68 1.19
N SER A 170 5.54 -42.53 1.86
CA SER A 170 6.53 -42.02 2.80
C SER A 170 5.86 -41.16 3.88
N TYR A 171 6.52 -41.02 5.03
CA TYR A 171 6.03 -40.19 6.13
C TYR A 171 5.83 -38.72 5.69
N ASP A 172 6.73 -38.20 4.85
CA ASP A 172 6.68 -36.83 4.33
C ASP A 172 5.44 -36.56 3.44
N SER A 173 4.79 -37.61 2.94
CA SER A 173 3.61 -37.50 2.07
C SER A 173 2.28 -37.40 2.81
N LEU A 174 2.25 -37.65 4.12
CA LEU A 174 1.01 -37.74 4.90
C LEU A 174 0.17 -36.45 4.84
N LYS A 175 0.83 -35.29 4.83
CA LYS A 175 0.17 -33.98 4.66
C LYS A 175 -0.54 -33.87 3.32
N SER A 176 0.16 -34.21 2.23
CA SER A 176 -0.39 -34.20 0.88
C SER A 176 -1.56 -35.18 0.74
N MET A 177 -1.43 -36.38 1.28
CA MET A 177 -2.50 -37.37 1.30
C MET A 177 -3.73 -36.88 2.07
N LEU A 178 -3.55 -36.22 3.22
CA LEU A 178 -4.65 -35.63 3.98
C LEU A 178 -5.35 -34.52 3.19
N ILE A 179 -4.57 -33.61 2.60
CA ILE A 179 -5.08 -32.52 1.76
C ILE A 179 -5.92 -33.05 0.61
N GLN A 180 -5.37 -34.01 -0.14
CA GLN A 180 -6.08 -34.66 -1.24
C GLN A 180 -7.36 -35.37 -0.76
N SER A 181 -7.32 -36.04 0.39
CA SER A 181 -8.47 -36.77 0.94
C SER A 181 -9.62 -35.84 1.31
N VAL A 182 -9.32 -34.73 2.00
CA VAL A 182 -10.32 -33.75 2.41
C VAL A 182 -10.86 -32.95 1.23
N GLU A 183 -10.02 -32.53 0.27
CA GLU A 183 -10.49 -31.88 -0.95
C GLU A 183 -11.47 -32.81 -1.70
N ASN A 184 -11.11 -34.08 -1.89
CA ASN A 184 -11.99 -35.07 -2.53
C ASN A 184 -13.30 -35.27 -1.77
N LEU A 185 -13.26 -35.29 -0.44
CA LEU A 185 -14.46 -35.36 0.41
C LEU A 185 -15.36 -34.14 0.20
N TYR A 186 -14.81 -32.93 0.17
CA TYR A 186 -15.57 -31.71 -0.07
C TYR A 186 -16.17 -31.64 -1.47
N PHE A 187 -15.41 -32.01 -2.52
CA PHE A 187 -15.95 -32.08 -3.88
C PHE A 187 -17.07 -33.13 -4.00
N SER A 188 -16.92 -34.27 -3.33
CA SER A 188 -17.96 -35.31 -3.30
C SER A 188 -19.22 -34.81 -2.59
N ALA A 189 -19.06 -34.11 -1.46
CA ALA A 189 -20.16 -33.49 -0.74
C ALA A 189 -20.86 -32.40 -1.57
N ALA A 190 -20.10 -31.55 -2.28
CA ALA A 190 -20.64 -30.52 -3.17
C ALA A 190 -21.53 -31.15 -4.26
N HIS A 191 -21.04 -32.21 -4.91
CA HIS A 191 -21.80 -32.94 -5.91
C HIS A 191 -23.06 -33.62 -5.33
N MET A 192 -22.96 -34.21 -4.14
CA MET A 192 -24.06 -34.94 -3.51
C MET A 192 -25.15 -34.02 -2.94
N TYR A 193 -24.77 -32.86 -2.40
CA TYR A 193 -25.68 -31.96 -1.69
C TYR A 193 -26.03 -30.69 -2.48
N GLY A 194 -25.45 -30.49 -3.67
CA GLY A 194 -25.87 -29.46 -4.62
C GLY A 194 -25.43 -28.04 -4.27
N PHE A 195 -24.28 -27.86 -3.63
CA PHE A 195 -23.66 -26.55 -3.39
C PHE A 195 -22.43 -26.34 -4.27
N SER A 196 -22.08 -25.08 -4.55
CA SER A 196 -20.89 -24.73 -5.33
C SER A 196 -19.64 -24.76 -4.47
N ILE A 197 -18.54 -25.30 -4.99
CA ILE A 197 -17.24 -25.33 -4.30
C ILE A 197 -16.15 -24.65 -5.14
N LYS A 198 -15.29 -23.87 -4.49
CA LYS A 198 -14.09 -23.28 -5.10
C LYS A 198 -12.91 -23.53 -4.17
N VAL A 199 -11.80 -24.02 -4.71
CA VAL A 199 -10.60 -24.33 -3.92
C VAL A 199 -9.47 -23.39 -4.30
N ILE A 200 -8.77 -22.88 -3.30
CA ILE A 200 -7.59 -22.05 -3.47
C ILE A 200 -6.42 -22.82 -2.89
N ARG A 201 -5.46 -23.22 -3.73
CA ARG A 201 -4.22 -23.89 -3.31
C ARG A 201 -3.14 -22.83 -3.24
N CYS A 202 -2.93 -22.26 -2.06
CA CYS A 202 -2.00 -21.15 -1.91
C CYS A 202 -0.56 -21.62 -1.70
N GLY A 203 0.41 -20.76 -2.04
CA GLY A 203 1.78 -20.89 -1.58
C GLY A 203 1.88 -20.74 -0.05
N LYS A 204 3.09 -20.92 0.47
CA LYS A 204 3.38 -20.74 1.91
C LYS A 204 3.13 -19.29 2.33
N ILE A 205 2.37 -19.10 3.40
CA ILE A 205 1.91 -17.77 3.80
C ILE A 205 3.03 -17.01 4.52
N ILE A 206 3.39 -15.84 4.01
CA ILE A 206 4.32 -14.91 4.63
C ILE A 206 3.52 -14.01 5.58
N SER A 207 3.71 -14.22 6.87
CA SER A 207 3.14 -13.39 7.95
C SER A 207 3.90 -13.66 9.25
N ALA A 208 3.78 -12.74 10.21
CA ALA A 208 4.34 -12.91 11.56
C ALA A 208 3.84 -14.20 12.26
N ASN A 209 2.59 -14.58 11.97
CA ASN A 209 1.91 -15.77 12.50
C ASN A 209 1.69 -16.83 11.41
N SER A 210 2.70 -17.08 10.58
CA SER A 210 2.63 -18.09 9.52
C SER A 210 2.31 -19.48 10.06
N ASN A 211 1.51 -20.23 9.31
CA ASN A 211 1.25 -21.65 9.57
C ASN A 211 2.42 -22.55 9.13
N SER A 212 3.35 -22.03 8.32
CA SER A 212 4.57 -22.73 7.98
C SER A 212 5.61 -22.53 9.07
N GLU A 213 6.07 -23.64 9.64
CA GLU A 213 7.14 -23.69 10.62
C GLU A 213 8.44 -23.14 10.02
N PHE A 214 8.73 -23.45 8.75
CA PHE A 214 9.88 -22.89 8.05
C PHE A 214 9.80 -21.36 8.00
N VAL A 215 8.70 -20.79 7.52
CA VAL A 215 8.53 -19.33 7.39
C VAL A 215 8.55 -18.66 8.76
N ALA A 216 7.79 -19.18 9.74
CA ALA A 216 7.71 -18.60 11.08
C ALA A 216 9.06 -18.63 11.81
N ASN A 217 9.79 -19.74 11.76
CA ASN A 217 11.06 -19.87 12.47
C ASN A 217 12.18 -19.06 11.80
N THR A 218 12.24 -19.02 10.46
CA THR A 218 13.24 -18.23 9.74
C THR A 218 13.00 -16.73 9.93
N LEU A 219 11.76 -16.24 9.83
CA LEU A 219 11.42 -14.84 10.14
C LEU A 219 11.81 -14.45 11.56
N LYS A 220 11.38 -15.24 12.57
CA LYS A 220 11.71 -14.96 13.98
C LYS A 220 13.21 -15.00 14.26
N SER A 221 13.94 -15.89 13.59
CA SER A 221 15.38 -16.00 13.73
C SER A 221 16.11 -14.83 13.06
N ALA A 222 15.66 -14.40 11.88
CA ALA A 222 16.20 -13.24 11.17
C ALA A 222 16.00 -11.95 11.98
N VAL A 223 14.78 -11.70 12.45
CA VAL A 223 14.45 -10.56 13.34
C VAL A 223 15.27 -10.59 14.63
N GLY A 224 15.50 -11.78 15.18
CA GLY A 224 16.30 -11.97 16.39
C GLY A 224 17.81 -11.93 16.18
N GLY A 225 18.31 -11.66 14.96
CA GLY A 225 19.74 -11.63 14.64
C GLY A 225 20.44 -12.98 14.81
N LYS A 226 19.73 -14.09 14.58
CA LYS A 226 20.28 -15.45 14.68
C LYS A 226 20.73 -15.97 13.32
N ILE A 227 21.75 -16.81 13.33
CA ILE A 227 22.24 -17.50 12.12
C ILE A 227 21.17 -18.48 11.60
N LEU A 228 20.75 -18.30 10.36
CA LEU A 228 19.85 -19.19 9.65
C LEU A 228 20.64 -20.35 9.04
N ASN A 229 20.40 -21.58 9.51
CA ASN A 229 21.03 -22.78 8.94
C ASN A 229 20.10 -23.42 7.91
N ILE A 230 20.39 -23.21 6.62
CA ILE A 230 19.51 -23.56 5.51
C ILE A 230 20.10 -24.70 4.69
N LYS A 231 19.24 -25.64 4.31
CA LYS A 231 19.62 -26.74 3.43
C LYS A 231 19.93 -26.24 2.01
N ASN A 232 21.12 -26.57 1.52
CA ASN A 232 21.55 -26.30 0.16
C ASN A 232 20.71 -27.07 -0.86
N ARG A 233 20.53 -26.49 -2.05
CA ARG A 233 19.90 -27.13 -3.23
C ARG A 233 18.47 -27.66 -3.00
N SER A 234 17.69 -27.02 -2.13
CA SER A 234 16.26 -27.30 -1.96
C SER A 234 15.44 -27.04 -3.23
N SER A 235 14.27 -27.67 -3.33
CA SER A 235 13.31 -27.41 -4.41
C SER A 235 12.72 -26.01 -4.26
N LYS A 236 12.28 -25.42 -5.38
CA LYS A 236 11.52 -24.17 -5.35
C LYS A 236 10.14 -24.39 -4.74
N VAL A 237 9.71 -23.42 -3.95
CA VAL A 237 8.39 -23.35 -3.33
C VAL A 237 7.82 -21.96 -3.60
N SER A 238 6.52 -21.87 -3.85
CA SER A 238 5.85 -20.59 -4.00
C SER A 238 5.36 -20.07 -2.64
N TYR A 239 5.50 -18.77 -2.42
CA TYR A 239 5.02 -18.10 -1.22
C TYR A 239 3.89 -17.12 -1.55
N ILE A 240 3.16 -16.65 -0.54
CA ILE A 240 2.11 -15.64 -0.71
C ILE A 240 2.08 -14.72 0.50
N SER A 241 2.02 -13.41 0.28
CA SER A 241 1.79 -12.46 1.37
C SER A 241 0.40 -12.66 1.98
N ALA A 242 0.23 -12.38 3.27
CA ALA A 242 -1.09 -12.42 3.89
C ALA A 242 -2.10 -11.50 3.18
N ASN A 243 -1.67 -10.34 2.68
CA ASN A 243 -2.48 -9.41 1.91
C ASN A 243 -2.97 -10.02 0.59
N ASP A 244 -2.06 -10.63 -0.17
CA ASP A 244 -2.39 -11.27 -1.44
C ASP A 244 -3.30 -12.47 -1.22
N LEU A 245 -3.09 -13.23 -0.14
CA LEU A 245 -3.97 -14.34 0.27
C LEU A 245 -5.40 -13.86 0.48
N ILE A 246 -5.61 -12.82 1.29
CA ILE A 246 -6.95 -12.26 1.56
C ILE A 246 -7.59 -11.79 0.25
N SER A 247 -6.83 -11.07 -0.58
CA SER A 247 -7.33 -10.60 -1.87
C SER A 247 -7.71 -11.76 -2.80
N ALA A 248 -6.90 -12.82 -2.86
CA ALA A 248 -7.14 -13.99 -3.68
C ALA A 248 -8.39 -14.75 -3.23
N VAL A 249 -8.58 -14.93 -1.91
CA VAL A 249 -9.76 -15.58 -1.33
C VAL A 249 -11.04 -14.83 -1.70
N LEU A 250 -11.09 -13.53 -1.45
CA LEU A 250 -12.26 -12.72 -1.77
C LEU A 250 -12.49 -12.60 -3.27
N PHE A 251 -11.41 -12.58 -4.06
CA PHE A 251 -11.48 -12.56 -5.52
C PHE A 251 -12.05 -13.85 -6.09
N VAL A 252 -11.61 -15.02 -5.62
CA VAL A 252 -12.15 -16.32 -6.05
C VAL A 252 -13.60 -16.48 -5.61
N ALA A 253 -13.96 -16.05 -4.39
CA ALA A 253 -15.36 -16.01 -3.96
C ALA A 253 -16.23 -15.18 -4.94
N CYS A 254 -15.76 -13.98 -5.33
CA CYS A 254 -16.55 -13.11 -6.21
C CYS A 254 -16.52 -13.51 -7.69
N ASN A 255 -15.40 -14.00 -8.20
CA ASN A 255 -15.14 -14.10 -9.65
C ASN A 255 -14.74 -15.52 -10.12
N GLY A 256 -14.41 -16.42 -9.20
CA GLY A 256 -14.07 -17.81 -9.53
C GLY A 256 -15.24 -18.55 -10.15
N ALA A 257 -14.94 -19.44 -11.09
CA ALA A 257 -15.88 -20.39 -11.63
C ALA A 257 -16.17 -21.50 -10.61
N GLU A 258 -17.38 -22.05 -10.69
CA GLU A 258 -17.83 -23.12 -9.80
C GLU A 258 -17.04 -24.42 -10.04
N CYS A 259 -16.83 -25.18 -8.97
CA CYS A 259 -16.18 -26.48 -8.98
C CYS A 259 -14.77 -26.46 -9.58
N GLN A 260 -13.99 -25.41 -9.31
CA GLN A 260 -12.62 -25.25 -9.79
C GLN A 260 -11.63 -25.04 -8.63
N ALA A 261 -10.39 -25.45 -8.89
CA ALA A 261 -9.23 -25.09 -8.08
C ALA A 261 -8.45 -23.94 -8.76
N TYR A 262 -7.82 -23.11 -7.92
CA TYR A 262 -6.99 -21.97 -8.28
C TYR A 262 -5.71 -21.97 -7.46
N ASN A 263 -4.55 -21.94 -8.12
CA ASN A 263 -3.29 -21.67 -7.45
C ASN A 263 -3.17 -20.17 -7.15
N ALA A 264 -2.65 -19.83 -5.97
CA ALA A 264 -2.43 -18.46 -5.53
C ALA A 264 -1.05 -18.27 -4.91
N CYS A 265 -0.30 -17.29 -5.39
CA CYS A 265 1.07 -16.98 -4.99
C CYS A 265 1.35 -15.50 -5.27
N SER A 266 2.22 -14.88 -4.48
CA SER A 266 2.66 -13.50 -4.75
C SER A 266 3.60 -13.47 -5.97
N ASP A 267 3.73 -12.33 -6.62
CA ASP A 267 4.68 -12.18 -7.73
C ASP A 267 6.12 -12.31 -7.24
N ASP A 268 6.98 -12.89 -8.08
CA ASP A 268 8.40 -13.18 -7.82
C ASP A 268 8.70 -13.98 -6.53
N SER A 269 7.68 -14.63 -5.98
CA SER A 269 7.74 -15.39 -4.72
C SER A 269 8.04 -16.87 -4.90
N THR A 270 8.48 -17.33 -6.09
CA THR A 270 8.76 -18.76 -6.32
C THR A 270 10.26 -19.01 -6.26
N VAL A 271 10.72 -19.34 -5.04
CA VAL A 271 12.13 -19.37 -4.66
C VAL A 271 12.44 -20.64 -3.85
N ASN A 272 13.69 -21.06 -3.86
CA ASN A 272 14.17 -22.13 -2.97
C ASN A 272 14.43 -21.59 -1.55
N SER A 273 14.68 -22.48 -0.58
CA SER A 273 14.85 -22.06 0.82
C SER A 273 16.08 -21.18 1.07
N ALA A 274 17.15 -21.35 0.27
CA ALA A 274 18.35 -20.52 0.38
C ALA A 274 18.08 -19.11 -0.16
N GLU A 275 17.42 -19.00 -1.31
CA GLU A 275 16.96 -17.71 -1.86
C GLU A 275 16.02 -16.98 -0.88
N PHE A 276 15.10 -17.70 -0.24
CA PHE A 276 14.21 -17.14 0.79
C PHE A 276 14.99 -16.58 1.99
N ALA A 277 15.96 -17.34 2.51
CA ALA A 277 16.77 -16.90 3.65
C ALA A 277 17.74 -15.77 3.31
N LEU A 278 18.29 -15.75 2.09
CA LEU A 278 19.11 -14.63 1.61
C LEU A 278 18.28 -13.35 1.49
N ALA A 279 17.03 -13.44 1.01
CA ALA A 279 16.14 -12.28 1.00
C ALA A 279 15.83 -11.75 2.42
N LEU A 280 15.78 -12.63 3.43
CA LEU A 280 15.69 -12.21 4.84
C LEU A 280 17.00 -11.57 5.34
N SER A 281 18.15 -12.10 4.95
CA SER A 281 19.47 -11.54 5.28
C SER A 281 19.63 -10.13 4.72
N ASP A 282 19.21 -9.91 3.46
CA ASP A 282 19.20 -8.59 2.83
C ASP A 282 18.24 -7.63 3.55
N ALA A 283 17.11 -8.13 4.06
CA ALA A 283 16.08 -7.35 4.74
C ALA A 283 16.44 -6.97 6.19
N PHE A 284 17.25 -7.79 6.87
CA PHE A 284 17.58 -7.62 8.29
C PHE A 284 19.09 -7.70 8.49
N GLU A 285 19.75 -6.56 8.70
CA GLU A 285 21.23 -6.42 8.75
C GLU A 285 21.95 -7.41 9.66
N ASN A 286 21.33 -7.79 10.79
CA ASN A 286 21.92 -8.70 11.77
C ASN A 286 21.64 -10.20 11.48
N CYS A 287 21.02 -10.53 10.35
CA CYS A 287 20.68 -11.89 9.99
C CYS A 287 21.76 -12.50 9.08
N GLU A 288 22.51 -13.46 9.61
CA GLU A 288 23.47 -14.25 8.82
C GLU A 288 22.83 -15.55 8.31
N VAL A 289 23.25 -16.00 7.11
CA VAL A 289 22.76 -17.25 6.49
C VAL A 289 23.92 -18.21 6.26
N ASN A 290 23.82 -19.39 6.86
CA ASN A 290 24.71 -20.51 6.63
C ASN A 290 24.02 -21.55 5.73
N ILE A 291 24.58 -21.80 4.54
CA ILE A 291 24.04 -22.75 3.57
C ILE A 291 24.85 -24.05 3.63
N THR A 292 24.25 -25.10 4.17
CA THR A 292 24.90 -26.39 4.45
C THR A 292 24.18 -27.57 3.80
N SER A 293 24.81 -28.75 3.75
CA SER A 293 24.17 -29.98 3.24
C SER A 293 22.98 -30.44 4.09
N GLU A 294 23.05 -30.13 5.39
CA GLU A 294 21.98 -30.32 6.37
C GLU A 294 21.40 -28.95 6.73
N GLY A 295 20.14 -28.87 7.17
CA GLY A 295 19.52 -27.59 7.53
C GLY A 295 18.01 -27.60 7.31
N CYS A 296 17.37 -26.48 7.67
CA CYS A 296 15.93 -26.33 7.43
C CYS A 296 15.65 -26.04 5.96
N SER A 297 14.49 -26.51 5.48
CA SER A 297 13.96 -26.24 4.16
C SER A 297 12.45 -26.19 4.20
N ALA A 298 11.86 -25.36 3.36
CA ALA A 298 10.41 -25.34 3.18
C ALA A 298 9.93 -26.64 2.53
N ASP A 299 8.76 -27.11 2.96
CA ASP A 299 7.95 -28.13 2.29
C ASP A 299 7.07 -27.50 1.20
N GLY A 300 6.42 -28.34 0.40
CA GLY A 300 5.53 -27.92 -0.69
C GLY A 300 6.25 -27.84 -2.04
N CYS A 301 5.67 -27.05 -2.95
CA CYS A 301 6.12 -26.98 -4.34
C CYS A 301 5.89 -25.61 -4.98
N ALA A 302 6.51 -25.40 -6.13
CA ALA A 302 6.27 -24.23 -6.97
C ALA A 302 4.96 -24.38 -7.76
N VAL A 303 4.12 -23.34 -7.80
CA VAL A 303 2.81 -23.34 -8.47
C VAL A 303 2.71 -22.26 -9.54
N ASP A 304 2.00 -22.57 -10.63
CA ASP A 304 1.62 -21.62 -11.67
C ASP A 304 0.28 -20.97 -11.33
N CYS A 305 0.30 -19.65 -11.12
CA CYS A 305 -0.86 -18.83 -10.77
C CYS A 305 -1.58 -18.21 -12.00
N THR A 306 -1.23 -18.64 -13.22
CA THR A 306 -1.76 -18.10 -14.49
C THR A 306 -3.29 -18.15 -14.58
N ARG A 307 -3.95 -19.20 -14.07
CA ARG A 307 -5.41 -19.33 -14.11
C ARG A 307 -6.10 -18.20 -13.34
N LEU A 308 -5.66 -17.96 -12.10
CA LEU A 308 -6.19 -16.90 -11.26
C LEU A 308 -5.89 -15.52 -11.87
N LYS A 309 -4.68 -15.32 -12.40
CA LYS A 309 -4.29 -14.07 -13.08
C LYS A 309 -5.15 -13.78 -14.32
N LYS A 310 -5.49 -14.79 -15.12
CA LYS A 310 -6.38 -14.64 -16.29
C LYS A 310 -7.79 -14.19 -15.94
N LEU A 311 -8.26 -14.42 -14.72
CA LEU A 311 -9.55 -13.89 -14.24
C LEU A 311 -9.47 -12.39 -13.88
N GLY A 312 -8.28 -11.81 -13.82
CA GLY A 312 -8.05 -10.40 -13.48
C GLY A 312 -7.47 -10.17 -12.08
N TRP A 313 -7.05 -11.23 -11.38
CA TRP A 313 -6.27 -11.12 -10.15
C TRP A 313 -4.78 -10.88 -10.44
N SER A 314 -4.05 -10.33 -9.48
CA SER A 314 -2.67 -9.87 -9.57
C SER A 314 -2.17 -9.67 -8.15
N SER A 315 -0.89 -9.94 -7.92
CA SER A 315 -0.26 -9.63 -6.64
C SER A 315 -0.29 -8.11 -6.42
N ALA A 316 -0.50 -7.68 -5.19
CA ALA A 316 -0.44 -6.28 -4.76
C ALA A 316 0.80 -6.00 -3.90
N VAL A 317 1.31 -7.00 -3.18
CA VAL A 317 2.46 -6.85 -2.29
C VAL A 317 3.64 -7.66 -2.84
N ASN A 318 4.80 -7.03 -2.99
CA ASN A 318 6.01 -7.72 -3.41
C ASN A 318 6.43 -8.74 -2.35
N TYR A 319 7.00 -9.87 -2.79
CA TYR A 319 7.52 -10.91 -1.90
C TYR A 319 8.52 -10.38 -0.84
N LYS A 320 9.47 -9.53 -1.22
CA LYS A 320 10.45 -8.95 -0.29
C LYS A 320 9.81 -7.98 0.70
N ASP A 321 8.89 -7.14 0.21
CA ASP A 321 8.12 -6.23 1.07
C ASP A 321 7.32 -7.00 2.12
N ALA A 322 6.72 -8.14 1.73
CA ALA A 322 5.99 -9.00 2.65
C ALA A 322 6.88 -9.56 3.77
N LEU A 323 8.17 -9.85 3.49
CA LEU A 323 9.14 -10.27 4.51
C LEU A 323 9.44 -9.13 5.49
N LEU A 324 9.72 -7.92 4.98
CA LEU A 324 9.97 -6.73 5.81
C LEU A 324 8.77 -6.41 6.70
N ILE A 325 7.57 -6.33 6.11
CA ILE A 325 6.32 -6.10 6.82
C ILE A 325 6.13 -7.14 7.93
N SER A 326 6.32 -8.43 7.61
CA SER A 326 6.14 -9.51 8.58
C SER A 326 7.17 -9.49 9.70
N GLY A 327 8.43 -9.13 9.41
CA GLY A 327 9.46 -9.04 10.42
C GLY A 327 9.26 -7.85 11.36
N HIS A 328 8.84 -6.69 10.85
CA HIS A 328 8.46 -5.55 11.69
C HIS A 328 7.22 -5.83 12.53
N GLU A 329 6.25 -6.59 12.01
CA GLU A 329 5.11 -7.07 12.80
C GLU A 329 5.56 -7.98 13.96
N ILE A 330 6.62 -8.79 13.79
CA ILE A 330 7.21 -9.59 14.86
C ILE A 330 7.92 -8.70 15.91
N MET A 331 8.63 -7.64 15.47
CA MET A 331 9.31 -6.71 16.39
C MET A 331 8.31 -5.99 17.31
N ASN A 332 7.14 -5.62 16.77
CA ASN A 332 6.01 -5.03 17.50
C ASN A 332 6.40 -3.87 18.44
N ASP A 333 7.25 -2.96 17.96
CA ASP A 333 7.80 -1.85 18.74
C ASP A 333 6.88 -0.61 18.80
N ASN A 334 5.64 -0.72 18.29
CA ASN A 334 4.66 0.36 18.11
C ASN A 334 5.16 1.54 17.25
N SER A 335 6.33 1.44 16.61
CA SER A 335 6.82 2.47 15.69
C SER A 335 5.98 2.49 14.43
N VAL A 336 5.92 3.64 13.76
CA VAL A 336 5.26 3.73 12.44
C VAL A 336 6.14 3.00 11.43
N PHE A 337 5.63 1.91 10.84
CA PHE A 337 6.36 1.15 9.84
C PHE A 337 6.68 2.00 8.61
N MET A 338 7.93 1.86 8.13
CA MET A 338 8.44 2.38 6.87
C MET A 338 9.46 1.40 6.30
N PHE A 339 9.62 1.39 4.98
CA PHE A 339 10.62 0.56 4.30
C PHE A 339 12.01 1.16 4.51
N SER A 340 12.84 0.50 5.32
CA SER A 340 14.18 0.96 5.73
C SER A 340 15.18 1.04 4.58
N ASP A 341 14.97 0.27 3.52
CA ASP A 341 15.79 0.23 2.31
C ASP A 341 15.46 1.35 1.31
N SER A 342 14.54 2.26 1.64
CA SER A 342 14.21 3.42 0.81
C SER A 342 15.48 4.23 0.46
N TYR A 343 15.79 4.31 -0.85
CA TYR A 343 17.01 4.90 -1.39
C TYR A 343 18.32 4.31 -0.84
N ASP A 344 18.35 3.00 -0.61
CA ASP A 344 19.43 2.27 0.06
C ASP A 344 19.75 2.87 1.45
N GLY A 345 18.72 3.12 2.25
CA GLY A 345 18.84 3.64 3.62
C GLY A 345 19.11 5.14 3.72
N LYS A 346 19.13 5.88 2.59
CA LYS A 346 19.49 7.31 2.57
C LYS A 346 18.32 8.26 2.85
N LEU A 347 17.09 7.75 3.02
CA LEU A 347 15.91 8.61 3.20
C LEU A 347 16.02 9.51 4.45
N ASN A 348 16.56 9.00 5.55
CA ASN A 348 16.76 9.80 6.76
C ASN A 348 17.71 10.98 6.53
N ASP A 349 18.82 10.76 5.81
CA ASP A 349 19.76 11.83 5.44
C ASP A 349 19.07 12.90 4.60
N ILE A 350 18.22 12.49 3.63
CA ILE A 350 17.42 13.42 2.83
C ILE A 350 16.51 14.25 3.74
N GLN A 351 15.78 13.64 4.68
CA GLN A 351 14.90 14.37 5.59
C GLN A 351 15.66 15.36 6.48
N GLN A 352 16.86 15.01 6.95
CA GLN A 352 17.73 15.94 7.71
C GLN A 352 18.18 17.12 6.85
N ILE A 353 18.53 16.87 5.59
CA ILE A 353 18.87 17.92 4.63
C ILE A 353 17.67 18.84 4.36
N LEU A 354 16.48 18.26 4.17
CA LEU A 354 15.23 18.98 3.95
C LEU A 354 14.81 19.82 5.17
N LEU A 355 15.09 19.36 6.38
CA LEU A 355 14.91 20.16 7.60
C LEU A 355 15.78 21.42 7.56
N GLY A 356 17.06 21.27 7.20
CA GLY A 356 17.96 22.41 6.99
C GLY A 356 17.43 23.39 5.95
N PHE A 357 16.82 22.90 4.86
CA PHE A 357 16.14 23.72 3.85
C PHE A 357 14.96 24.51 4.40
N LEU A 358 14.08 23.85 5.15
CA LEU A 358 12.93 24.49 5.78
C LEU A 358 13.36 25.63 6.71
N LEU A 359 14.44 25.41 7.47
CA LEU A 359 14.98 26.42 8.39
C LEU A 359 15.67 27.58 7.66
N GLU A 360 16.31 27.34 6.53
CA GLU A 360 16.87 28.41 5.71
C GLU A 360 15.77 29.26 5.06
N VAL A 361 14.70 28.62 4.55
CA VAL A 361 13.49 29.34 4.10
C VAL A 361 12.90 30.15 5.24
N ASP A 362 12.80 29.57 6.43
CA ASP A 362 12.30 30.24 7.63
C ASP A 362 13.11 31.49 7.98
N ARG A 363 14.44 31.39 8.00
CA ARG A 363 15.37 32.49 8.25
C ARG A 363 15.15 33.65 7.28
N ILE A 364 15.08 33.35 5.98
CA ILE A 364 14.85 34.34 4.92
C ILE A 364 13.48 35.00 5.10
N CYS A 365 12.44 34.21 5.34
CA CYS A 365 11.07 34.72 5.50
C CYS A 365 10.93 35.62 6.73
N LYS A 366 11.52 35.23 7.87
CA LYS A 366 11.55 36.04 9.09
C LYS A 366 12.28 37.37 8.88
N LYS A 367 13.46 37.34 8.25
CA LYS A 367 14.26 38.56 7.97
C LYS A 367 13.51 39.57 7.11
N HIS A 368 12.72 39.10 6.14
CA HIS A 368 12.02 39.95 5.18
C HIS A 368 10.52 40.15 5.48
N ASN A 369 10.04 39.65 6.63
CA ASN A 369 8.63 39.67 7.01
C ASN A 369 7.72 39.15 5.88
N ILE A 370 8.04 37.95 5.41
CA ILE A 370 7.30 37.21 4.36
C ILE A 370 6.53 36.11 5.06
N LYS A 371 5.22 36.06 4.84
CA LYS A 371 4.37 35.00 5.40
C LYS A 371 4.46 33.76 4.52
N TYR A 372 4.73 32.62 5.15
CA TYR A 372 4.73 31.31 4.51
C TYR A 372 4.11 30.28 5.47
N PHE A 373 3.81 29.12 4.93
CA PHE A 373 3.31 27.97 5.65
C PHE A 373 3.99 26.71 5.12
N LEU A 374 4.07 25.65 5.94
CA LEU A 374 4.27 24.31 5.39
C LEU A 374 3.14 23.98 4.42
N GLY A 375 3.48 23.36 3.29
CA GLY A 375 2.56 22.93 2.25
C GLY A 375 2.44 21.41 2.19
N GLY A 376 1.46 20.91 1.42
CA GLY A 376 1.42 19.51 0.97
C GLY A 376 1.69 18.46 2.05
N GLY A 377 2.65 17.57 1.75
CA GLY A 377 3.09 16.48 2.63
C GLY A 377 3.70 16.99 3.93
N SER A 378 4.48 18.07 3.87
CA SER A 378 5.11 18.68 5.06
C SER A 378 4.09 19.22 6.07
N LEU A 379 3.00 19.85 5.60
CA LEU A 379 1.90 20.27 6.48
C LEU A 379 1.20 19.08 7.14
N LEU A 380 0.93 18.03 6.36
CA LEU A 380 0.33 16.81 6.87
C LEU A 380 1.24 16.12 7.90
N GLY A 381 2.54 16.06 7.62
CA GLY A 381 3.59 15.57 8.53
C GLY A 381 3.61 16.35 9.85
N ALA A 382 3.65 17.68 9.79
CA ALA A 382 3.66 18.55 10.98
C ALA A 382 2.49 18.25 11.92
N VAL A 383 1.29 18.08 11.36
CA VAL A 383 0.08 17.84 12.16
C VAL A 383 0.02 16.41 12.69
N ARG A 384 0.26 15.41 11.81
CA ARG A 384 0.03 13.98 12.08
C ARG A 384 1.22 13.28 12.74
N HIS A 385 2.44 13.62 12.35
CA HIS A 385 3.68 12.96 12.78
C HIS A 385 4.59 13.85 13.63
N LYS A 386 4.30 15.16 13.75
CA LYS A 386 5.17 16.14 14.41
C LYS A 386 6.54 16.30 13.72
N GLY A 387 6.58 16.05 12.41
CA GLY A 387 7.80 15.99 11.62
C GLY A 387 7.49 15.55 10.20
N PHE A 388 8.47 14.97 9.51
CA PHE A 388 8.23 14.38 8.19
C PHE A 388 7.27 13.19 8.29
N ILE A 389 6.56 12.92 7.18
CA ILE A 389 5.94 11.61 7.02
C ILE A 389 7.09 10.61 6.83
N PRO A 390 7.12 9.44 7.51
CA PRO A 390 8.32 8.60 7.53
C PRO A 390 8.85 8.19 6.15
N TRP A 391 7.97 8.05 5.16
CA TRP A 391 8.30 7.71 3.77
C TRP A 391 8.25 8.91 2.81
N ASP A 392 8.16 10.15 3.31
CA ASP A 392 8.25 11.36 2.47
C ASP A 392 9.71 11.66 2.12
N ASP A 393 9.95 12.02 0.86
CA ASP A 393 11.26 12.31 0.30
C ASP A 393 11.44 13.77 -0.16
N ASP A 394 10.41 14.60 0.03
CA ASP A 394 10.43 16.02 -0.31
C ASP A 394 9.87 16.90 0.81
N ALA A 395 10.08 18.21 0.65
CA ALA A 395 9.51 19.22 1.51
C ALA A 395 8.81 20.30 0.68
N ASP A 396 7.65 20.72 1.15
CA ASP A 396 6.81 21.71 0.52
C ASP A 396 6.60 22.92 1.44
N VAL A 397 6.75 24.12 0.90
CA VAL A 397 6.23 25.35 1.53
C VAL A 397 5.26 26.03 0.59
N MET A 398 4.25 26.67 1.16
CA MET A 398 3.27 27.45 0.41
C MET A 398 3.19 28.88 0.91
N MET A 399 2.93 29.80 -0.01
CA MET A 399 2.81 31.24 0.24
C MET A 399 1.62 31.80 -0.52
N LEU A 400 1.06 32.93 -0.08
CA LEU A 400 0.17 33.70 -0.95
C LEU A 400 0.99 34.31 -2.10
N ARG A 401 0.38 34.49 -3.28
CA ARG A 401 1.05 35.08 -4.47
C ARG A 401 1.92 36.30 -4.15
N LYS A 402 1.40 37.23 -3.36
CA LYS A 402 2.14 38.45 -2.97
C LYS A 402 3.43 38.12 -2.23
N ASP A 403 3.39 37.18 -1.30
CA ASP A 403 4.53 36.78 -0.49
C ASP A 403 5.51 35.90 -1.29
N TYR A 404 5.00 35.04 -2.17
CA TYR A 404 5.81 34.29 -3.13
C TYR A 404 6.62 35.23 -4.05
N ASP A 405 5.96 36.24 -4.66
CA ASP A 405 6.63 37.19 -5.54
C ASP A 405 7.71 38.01 -4.77
N ARG A 406 7.43 38.37 -3.50
CA ARG A 406 8.42 39.01 -2.61
C ARG A 406 9.58 38.07 -2.28
N PHE A 407 9.30 36.81 -2.00
CA PHE A 407 10.31 35.80 -1.70
C PHE A 407 11.28 35.64 -2.87
N LEU A 408 10.77 35.46 -4.09
CA LEU A 408 11.61 35.37 -5.28
C LEU A 408 12.49 36.62 -5.49
N SER A 409 11.98 37.81 -5.14
CA SER A 409 12.76 39.04 -5.29
C SER A 409 13.96 39.17 -4.35
N VAL A 410 13.92 38.50 -3.18
CA VAL A 410 15.00 38.56 -2.18
C VAL A 410 15.95 37.36 -2.27
N LEU A 411 15.55 36.26 -2.92
CA LEU A 411 16.37 35.05 -3.07
C LEU A 411 17.77 35.35 -3.61
N PRO A 412 17.99 36.11 -4.70
CA PRO A 412 19.34 36.31 -5.25
C PRO A 412 20.35 36.91 -4.27
N SER A 413 19.89 37.69 -3.29
CA SER A 413 20.74 38.32 -2.27
C SER A 413 20.86 37.52 -0.96
N GLU A 414 19.93 36.60 -0.70
CA GLU A 414 19.86 35.86 0.57
C GLU A 414 20.27 34.41 0.44
N LEU A 415 20.18 33.83 -0.76
CA LEU A 415 20.42 32.42 -0.99
C LEU A 415 21.92 32.13 -0.88
N PRO A 416 22.35 31.21 -0.01
CA PRO A 416 23.77 30.85 0.10
C PRO A 416 24.26 30.11 -1.15
N ASN A 417 25.58 30.15 -1.39
CA ASN A 417 26.21 29.63 -2.62
C ASN A 417 26.04 28.12 -2.86
N TYR A 418 25.70 27.35 -1.83
CA TYR A 418 25.43 25.91 -1.97
C TYR A 418 24.00 25.61 -2.43
N LEU A 419 23.14 26.64 -2.53
CA LEU A 419 21.77 26.52 -3.03
C LEU A 419 21.60 27.15 -4.41
N PHE A 420 20.59 26.67 -5.12
CA PHE A 420 20.16 27.20 -6.40
C PHE A 420 18.64 27.36 -6.45
N ALA A 421 18.16 28.54 -6.85
CA ALA A 421 16.75 28.81 -7.07
C ALA A 421 16.36 28.47 -8.52
N GLN A 422 15.85 27.25 -8.71
CA GLN A 422 15.37 26.74 -9.99
C GLN A 422 14.00 27.34 -10.32
N THR A 423 13.98 28.24 -11.30
CA THR A 423 12.79 28.88 -11.87
C THR A 423 12.78 28.72 -13.38
N GLN A 424 11.63 28.94 -14.02
CA GLN A 424 11.53 28.96 -15.49
C GLN A 424 12.38 30.06 -16.15
N GLU A 425 12.76 31.09 -15.41
CA GLU A 425 13.59 32.19 -15.91
C GLU A 425 15.07 31.84 -15.87
N ASN A 426 15.52 31.21 -14.77
CA ASN A 426 16.92 30.87 -14.54
C ASN A 426 17.34 29.56 -15.23
N GLU A 427 16.39 28.65 -15.46
CA GLU A 427 16.66 27.36 -16.09
C GLU A 427 15.62 27.03 -17.16
N LYS A 428 15.95 27.35 -18.41
CA LYS A 428 14.99 27.33 -19.53
C LYS A 428 14.41 25.95 -19.86
N ASP A 429 15.11 24.87 -19.51
CA ASP A 429 14.63 23.51 -19.74
C ASP A 429 13.70 23.03 -18.62
N SER A 430 13.65 23.75 -17.49
CA SER A 430 12.71 23.50 -16.40
C SER A 430 11.37 24.19 -16.67
N HIS A 431 10.30 23.41 -16.67
CA HIS A 431 8.96 23.89 -16.99
C HIS A 431 7.96 23.67 -15.85
N PHE A 432 8.48 23.45 -14.63
CA PHE A 432 7.66 23.45 -13.42
C PHE A 432 7.01 24.83 -13.24
N PRO A 433 5.71 24.90 -12.86
CA PRO A 433 5.03 26.17 -12.66
C PRO A 433 5.38 26.85 -11.33
N PHE A 434 6.22 26.24 -10.51
CA PHE A 434 6.64 26.69 -9.18
C PHE A 434 8.17 26.71 -9.08
N THR A 435 8.69 27.24 -7.97
CA THR A 435 10.13 27.32 -7.72
C THR A 435 10.59 26.09 -6.95
N LYS A 436 11.72 25.51 -7.36
CA LYS A 436 12.44 24.52 -6.55
C LYS A 436 13.72 25.16 -6.01
N LEU A 437 13.97 25.05 -4.71
CA LEU A 437 15.29 25.29 -4.16
C LEU A 437 16.08 23.99 -4.26
N ARG A 438 17.30 24.03 -4.81
CA ARG A 438 18.13 22.85 -5.08
C ARG A 438 19.48 22.95 -4.36
N ILE A 439 20.03 21.83 -3.88
CA ILE A 439 21.42 21.78 -3.40
C ILE A 439 22.38 21.53 -4.54
N ASN A 440 23.36 22.42 -4.70
CA ASN A 440 24.46 22.25 -5.65
C ASN A 440 25.29 21.01 -5.29
N ASN A 441 25.83 20.31 -6.29
CA ASN A 441 26.67 19.12 -6.10
C ASN A 441 25.95 17.92 -5.42
N THR A 442 24.63 17.85 -5.52
CA THR A 442 23.83 16.66 -5.18
C THR A 442 23.03 16.20 -6.39
N LEU A 443 22.56 14.95 -6.36
CA LEU A 443 21.73 14.34 -7.39
C LEU A 443 20.56 13.58 -6.75
N LEU A 444 19.35 13.90 -7.19
CA LEU A 444 18.10 13.24 -6.88
C LEU A 444 17.24 13.27 -8.14
N SER A 445 17.61 12.43 -9.12
CA SER A 445 17.02 12.45 -10.45
C SER A 445 15.95 11.37 -10.63
N THR A 446 14.81 11.79 -11.15
CA THR A 446 13.76 10.88 -11.63
C THR A 446 14.09 10.37 -13.04
N GLU A 447 13.38 9.35 -13.52
CA GLU A 447 13.46 8.90 -14.92
C GLU A 447 13.04 9.99 -15.93
N PHE A 448 12.19 10.92 -15.51
CA PHE A 448 11.76 12.02 -16.36
C PHE A 448 12.83 13.10 -16.46
N THR A 449 13.32 13.57 -15.31
CA THR A 449 14.26 14.68 -15.26
C THR A 449 15.68 14.31 -15.70
N SER A 450 16.06 13.02 -15.63
CA SER A 450 17.33 12.51 -16.15
C SER A 450 17.48 12.68 -17.68
N ARG A 451 16.37 12.88 -18.39
CA ARG A 451 16.35 13.11 -19.85
C ARG A 451 16.81 14.52 -20.24
N PHE A 452 16.93 15.42 -19.27
CA PHE A 452 17.26 16.83 -19.49
C PHE A 452 18.57 17.18 -18.78
N PRO A 453 19.72 17.08 -19.46
CA PRO A 453 21.03 17.23 -18.83
C PRO A 453 21.32 18.64 -18.30
N ASN A 454 20.61 19.66 -18.80
CA ASN A 454 20.77 21.05 -18.37
C ASN A 454 19.85 21.44 -17.20
N ILE A 455 19.09 20.48 -16.66
CA ILE A 455 18.23 20.72 -15.49
C ILE A 455 18.99 20.33 -14.23
N HIS A 456 19.01 21.24 -13.26
CA HIS A 456 19.55 20.97 -11.94
C HIS A 456 18.67 19.93 -11.23
N ASN A 457 19.28 18.76 -11.00
CA ASN A 457 18.64 17.60 -10.39
C ASN A 457 19.09 17.39 -8.92
N GLY A 458 19.40 18.44 -8.17
CA GLY A 458 19.81 18.31 -6.77
C GLY A 458 18.64 17.98 -5.85
N ILE A 459 18.92 17.62 -4.59
CA ILE A 459 17.89 17.52 -3.53
C ILE A 459 17.10 18.82 -3.49
N PHE A 460 15.79 18.74 -3.28
CA PHE A 460 14.89 19.86 -3.54
C PHE A 460 13.85 20.14 -2.45
N LEU A 461 13.50 21.41 -2.29
CA LEU A 461 12.30 21.87 -1.60
C LEU A 461 11.44 22.68 -2.57
N ASP A 462 10.14 22.40 -2.57
CA ASP A 462 9.17 23.04 -3.44
C ASP A 462 8.55 24.26 -2.75
N VAL A 463 8.65 25.40 -3.43
CA VAL A 463 8.05 26.67 -2.99
C VAL A 463 6.88 26.95 -3.91
N LEU A 464 5.66 26.83 -3.38
CA LEU A 464 4.42 26.97 -4.14
C LEU A 464 3.67 28.25 -3.75
N ALA A 465 2.98 28.85 -4.72
CA ALA A 465 2.04 29.92 -4.48
C ALA A 465 0.60 29.41 -4.48
N GLN A 466 -0.21 29.92 -3.55
CA GLN A 466 -1.67 29.82 -3.60
C GLN A 466 -2.21 31.11 -4.25
N ASP A 467 -2.91 30.94 -5.37
CA ASP A 467 -3.40 32.04 -6.19
C ASP A 467 -4.90 32.28 -6.01
N TYR A 468 -5.29 33.55 -6.11
CA TYR A 468 -6.70 33.92 -6.08
C TYR A 468 -7.45 33.44 -7.33
N THR A 469 -8.75 33.27 -7.17
CA THR A 469 -9.67 32.97 -8.27
C THR A 469 -10.97 33.76 -8.12
N SER A 470 -11.84 33.69 -9.12
CA SER A 470 -13.06 34.50 -9.15
C SER A 470 -13.98 34.23 -7.96
N ASN A 471 -14.57 35.29 -7.42
CA ASN A 471 -15.64 35.20 -6.42
C ASN A 471 -16.91 34.55 -7.02
N ASN A 472 -17.13 34.69 -8.33
CA ASN A 472 -18.24 34.07 -9.03
C ASN A 472 -17.96 32.56 -9.27
N ALA A 473 -18.88 31.70 -8.82
CA ALA A 473 -18.70 30.25 -8.87
C ALA A 473 -18.50 29.68 -10.28
N PHE A 474 -19.20 30.22 -11.27
CA PHE A 474 -19.10 29.78 -12.66
C PHE A 474 -17.75 30.19 -13.28
N LEU A 475 -17.38 31.47 -13.14
CA LEU A 475 -16.10 31.98 -13.64
C LEU A 475 -14.91 31.32 -12.94
N ARG A 476 -15.04 31.01 -11.64
CA ARG A 476 -14.04 30.27 -10.87
C ARG A 476 -13.79 28.88 -11.45
N LYS A 477 -14.87 28.14 -11.74
CA LYS A 477 -14.78 26.80 -12.34
C LYS A 477 -14.13 26.84 -13.73
N ILE A 478 -14.44 27.86 -14.53
CA ILE A 478 -13.80 28.07 -15.84
C ILE A 478 -12.31 28.36 -15.67
N HIS A 479 -11.97 29.34 -14.83
CA HIS A 479 -10.60 29.76 -14.58
C HIS A 479 -9.73 28.57 -14.14
N MET A 480 -10.18 27.82 -13.13
CA MET A 480 -9.45 26.66 -12.63
C MET A 480 -9.28 25.56 -13.69
N LYS A 481 -10.33 25.25 -14.45
CA LYS A 481 -10.24 24.27 -15.54
C LYS A 481 -9.26 24.73 -16.61
N ALA A 482 -9.29 26.01 -17.01
CA ALA A 482 -8.35 26.57 -17.97
C ALA A 482 -6.91 26.47 -17.45
N THR A 483 -6.67 26.82 -16.18
CA THR A 483 -5.35 26.69 -15.54
C THR A 483 -4.89 25.24 -15.53
N ALA A 484 -5.71 24.31 -15.05
CA ALA A 484 -5.40 22.87 -15.05
C ALA A 484 -5.09 22.37 -16.47
N SER A 485 -5.94 22.65 -17.45
CA SER A 485 -5.74 22.24 -18.84
C SER A 485 -4.46 22.82 -19.44
N SER A 486 -4.13 24.08 -19.16
CA SER A 486 -2.88 24.70 -19.63
C SER A 486 -1.64 24.02 -19.04
N ARG A 487 -1.70 23.65 -17.75
CA ARG A 487 -0.61 22.93 -17.06
C ARG A 487 -0.39 21.54 -17.61
N TRP A 488 -1.47 20.77 -17.81
CA TRP A 488 -1.38 19.45 -18.44
C TRP A 488 -0.80 19.56 -19.85
N LEU A 489 -1.21 20.57 -20.62
CA LEU A 489 -0.71 20.79 -21.98
C LEU A 489 0.80 21.10 -22.01
N VAL A 490 1.29 21.93 -21.09
CA VAL A 490 2.73 22.22 -20.92
C VAL A 490 3.48 20.95 -20.51
N LEU A 491 2.98 20.22 -19.52
CA LEU A 491 3.60 19.00 -19.01
C LEU A 491 3.66 17.88 -20.07
N ASP A 492 2.56 17.63 -20.78
CA ASP A 492 2.48 16.61 -21.83
C ASP A 492 3.40 16.96 -23.00
N LYS A 493 3.47 18.25 -23.37
CA LYS A 493 4.42 18.71 -24.38
C LYS A 493 5.86 18.50 -23.94
N TRP A 494 6.18 18.87 -22.69
CA TRP A 494 7.51 18.69 -22.12
C TRP A 494 7.90 17.21 -22.04
N ARG A 495 6.96 16.33 -21.68
CA ARG A 495 7.14 14.86 -21.66
C ARG A 495 7.21 14.21 -23.04
N GLY A 496 6.83 14.92 -24.10
CA GLY A 496 6.67 14.32 -25.42
C GLY A 496 5.48 13.36 -25.54
N THR A 497 4.52 13.41 -24.60
CA THR A 497 3.36 12.50 -24.55
C THR A 497 2.12 13.12 -25.22
N SER A 498 1.14 12.28 -25.55
CA SER A 498 -0.16 12.73 -26.08
C SER A 498 -1.12 13.12 -24.96
N VAL A 499 -1.92 14.17 -25.18
CA VAL A 499 -2.93 14.60 -24.21
C VAL A 499 -4.13 13.65 -24.24
N ASN A 500 -4.47 13.07 -23.09
CA ASN A 500 -5.68 12.25 -22.90
C ASN A 500 -6.67 13.01 -22.00
N ALA A 501 -7.56 13.78 -22.63
CA ALA A 501 -8.64 14.48 -21.95
C ALA A 501 -9.91 13.62 -21.82
N ASN A 502 -10.89 14.10 -21.04
CA ASN A 502 -12.14 13.39 -20.73
C ASN A 502 -13.02 13.08 -21.95
N SER A 503 -12.78 13.70 -23.12
CA SER A 503 -13.50 13.40 -24.36
C SER A 503 -12.55 13.34 -25.56
N ARG A 504 -12.89 12.53 -26.58
CA ARG A 504 -12.10 12.39 -27.82
C ARG A 504 -11.88 13.72 -28.52
N PHE A 505 -12.90 14.59 -28.55
CA PHE A 505 -12.79 15.91 -29.16
C PHE A 505 -11.84 16.83 -28.39
N SER A 506 -11.95 16.89 -27.06
CA SER A 506 -11.02 17.66 -26.24
C SER A 506 -9.58 17.16 -26.36
N SER A 507 -9.38 15.83 -26.45
CA SER A 507 -8.05 15.25 -26.67
C SER A 507 -7.50 15.63 -28.05
N LEU A 508 -8.33 15.62 -29.09
CA LEU A 508 -7.94 16.04 -30.43
C LEU A 508 -7.51 17.51 -30.43
N CYS A 509 -8.36 18.42 -29.92
CA CYS A 509 -8.04 19.84 -29.84
C CYS A 509 -6.77 20.10 -29.02
N ALA A 510 -6.63 19.47 -27.85
CA ALA A 510 -5.44 19.64 -27.01
C ALA A 510 -4.17 19.15 -27.73
N ASN A 511 -4.22 18.01 -28.43
CA ASN A 511 -3.08 17.52 -29.21
C ASN A 511 -2.74 18.42 -30.41
N ILE A 512 -3.74 19.06 -31.04
CA ILE A 512 -3.51 20.07 -32.07
C ILE A 512 -2.80 21.29 -31.48
N LEU A 513 -3.32 21.85 -30.37
CA LEU A 513 -2.71 22.99 -29.68
C LEU A 513 -1.27 22.67 -29.23
N ARG A 514 -1.05 21.47 -28.70
CA ARG A 514 0.27 20.95 -28.28
C ARG A 514 1.26 20.95 -29.44
N LYS A 515 0.83 20.56 -30.65
CA LYS A 515 1.69 20.51 -31.84
C LYS A 515 1.97 21.90 -32.41
N ILE A 516 0.94 22.74 -32.50
CA ILE A 516 1.03 24.06 -33.14
C ILE A 516 1.84 25.07 -32.30
N PHE A 517 1.55 25.17 -31.00
CA PHE A 517 2.11 26.25 -30.19
C PHE A 517 3.43 25.88 -29.54
N PRO A 518 4.49 26.71 -29.62
CA PRO A 518 5.77 26.42 -28.98
C PRO A 518 5.62 26.38 -27.45
N LEU A 519 6.49 25.62 -26.79
CA LEU A 519 6.40 25.34 -25.36
C LEU A 519 6.47 26.62 -24.51
N GLY A 520 7.35 27.56 -24.86
CA GLY A 520 7.43 28.87 -24.21
C GLY A 520 6.16 29.74 -24.37
N PHE A 521 5.40 29.59 -25.45
CA PHE A 521 4.11 30.29 -25.59
C PHE A 521 3.07 29.67 -24.65
N LEU A 522 2.98 28.34 -24.61
CA LEU A 522 2.06 27.63 -23.72
C LEU A 522 2.34 27.94 -22.24
N GLN A 523 3.61 28.06 -21.87
CA GLN A 523 4.03 28.49 -20.52
C GLN A 523 3.63 29.94 -20.21
N LYS A 524 3.78 30.87 -21.16
CA LYS A 524 3.30 32.25 -20.98
C LYS A 524 1.79 32.28 -20.72
N VAL A 525 1.02 31.49 -21.46
CA VAL A 525 -0.43 31.34 -21.25
C VAL A 525 -0.73 30.76 -19.88
N GLN A 526 -0.04 29.68 -19.49
CA GLN A 526 -0.15 29.06 -18.17
C GLN A 526 0.13 30.07 -17.05
N ASN A 527 1.26 30.77 -17.08
CA ASN A 527 1.65 31.72 -16.04
C ASN A 527 0.69 32.92 -15.96
N LYS A 528 0.12 33.33 -17.11
CA LYS A 528 -0.92 34.36 -17.16
C LYS A 528 -2.24 33.90 -16.53
N LEU A 529 -2.62 32.64 -16.74
CA LEU A 529 -3.80 32.04 -16.10
C LEU A 529 -3.58 31.92 -14.59
N ILE A 530 -2.45 31.34 -14.15
CA ILE A 530 -2.08 31.22 -12.73
C ILE A 530 -2.20 32.57 -12.01
N SER A 531 -1.65 33.63 -12.61
CA SER A 531 -1.61 34.97 -12.00
C SER A 531 -2.80 35.88 -12.35
N LEU A 532 -3.85 35.36 -13.00
CA LEU A 532 -4.93 36.17 -13.59
C LEU A 532 -5.62 37.10 -12.58
N HIS A 533 -5.85 36.60 -11.36
CA HIS A 533 -6.57 37.32 -10.31
C HIS A 533 -5.64 37.92 -9.23
N LYS A 534 -4.33 38.03 -9.48
CA LYS A 534 -3.37 38.50 -8.46
C LYS A 534 -3.68 39.90 -7.91
N ASN A 535 -4.30 40.76 -8.72
CA ASN A 535 -4.66 42.13 -8.38
C ASN A 535 -6.17 42.31 -8.09
N MET A 536 -6.89 41.22 -7.87
CA MET A 536 -8.33 41.27 -7.58
C MET A 536 -8.57 41.99 -6.25
N LYS A 537 -9.57 42.89 -6.21
CA LYS A 537 -10.02 43.51 -4.96
C LYS A 537 -10.95 42.56 -4.21
N ASN A 538 -10.72 42.40 -2.90
CA ASN A 538 -11.52 41.55 -2.00
C ASN A 538 -11.71 40.11 -2.52
N PRO A 539 -10.62 39.38 -2.82
CA PRO A 539 -10.72 37.99 -3.24
C PRO A 539 -11.15 37.12 -2.05
N LYS A 540 -12.11 36.21 -2.28
CA LYS A 540 -12.63 35.31 -1.23
C LYS A 540 -12.13 33.87 -1.34
N TYR A 541 -11.55 33.50 -2.48
CA TYR A 541 -11.18 32.13 -2.78
C TYR A 541 -9.78 32.03 -3.36
N LEU A 542 -9.07 31.00 -2.89
CA LEU A 542 -7.79 30.54 -3.39
C LEU A 542 -7.94 29.16 -4.04
N PHE A 543 -6.96 28.75 -4.83
CA PHE A 543 -6.85 27.38 -5.33
C PHE A 543 -5.37 27.02 -5.54
N ASP A 544 -5.07 25.72 -5.54
CA ASP A 544 -3.72 25.18 -5.73
C ASP A 544 -3.27 25.27 -7.20
N SER A 545 -3.00 26.49 -7.64
CA SER A 545 -2.66 26.82 -9.03
C SER A 545 -1.38 26.13 -9.51
N MET A 546 -0.41 25.94 -8.61
CA MET A 546 0.93 25.42 -8.89
C MET A 546 1.12 23.94 -8.50
N GLY A 547 0.44 23.45 -7.47
CA GLY A 547 0.63 22.09 -6.95
C GLY A 547 -0.18 21.01 -7.67
N ARG A 548 -0.17 19.78 -7.14
CA ARG A 548 -0.87 18.63 -7.75
C ARG A 548 -2.40 18.72 -7.60
N ASN A 549 -2.92 19.60 -6.74
CA ASN A 549 -4.33 19.69 -6.37
C ASN A 549 -5.13 20.76 -7.13
N VAL A 550 -4.63 21.27 -8.27
CA VAL A 550 -5.31 22.28 -9.11
C VAL A 550 -6.75 21.93 -9.50
N SER A 551 -7.06 20.63 -9.56
CA SER A 551 -8.39 20.11 -9.92
C SER A 551 -9.31 19.88 -8.71
N ARG A 552 -8.82 20.02 -7.46
CA ARG A 552 -9.59 19.69 -6.23
C ARG A 552 -10.69 20.68 -5.92
N GLY A 553 -10.55 21.94 -6.31
CA GLY A 553 -11.49 22.97 -5.89
C GLY A 553 -10.79 24.28 -5.59
N ALA A 554 -11.61 25.25 -5.21
CA ALA A 554 -11.14 26.43 -4.54
C ALA A 554 -11.52 26.34 -3.07
N PHE A 555 -10.73 26.96 -2.21
CA PHE A 555 -10.95 27.02 -0.78
C PHE A 555 -11.02 28.48 -0.31
N PRO A 556 -11.69 28.78 0.82
CA PRO A 556 -11.75 30.12 1.37
C PRO A 556 -10.36 30.72 1.61
N ALA A 557 -10.14 31.96 1.16
CA ALA A 557 -8.85 32.64 1.31
C ALA A 557 -8.47 32.82 2.78
N GLU A 558 -9.48 33.04 3.65
CA GLU A 558 -9.32 33.25 5.08
C GLU A 558 -8.63 32.09 5.81
N TRP A 559 -8.64 30.88 5.25
CA TRP A 559 -7.94 29.73 5.84
C TRP A 559 -6.43 29.93 5.92
N LEU A 560 -5.87 30.84 5.10
CA LEU A 560 -4.44 31.18 5.08
C LEU A 560 -4.18 32.62 5.61
N ASP A 561 -5.11 33.22 6.35
CA ASP A 561 -4.92 34.57 6.91
C ASP A 561 -3.93 34.59 8.08
N GLU A 562 -3.97 33.59 8.96
CA GLU A 562 -3.15 33.51 10.16
C GLU A 562 -2.29 32.26 10.18
N ALA A 563 -1.06 32.41 10.67
CA ALA A 563 -0.13 31.31 10.92
C ALA A 563 -0.06 31.00 12.41
N ILE A 564 0.06 29.72 12.74
CA ILE A 564 0.45 29.23 14.06
C ILE A 564 1.74 28.43 13.93
N TRP A 565 2.55 28.41 14.98
CA TRP A 565 3.82 27.68 15.00
C TRP A 565 3.63 26.37 15.73
N VAL A 566 3.95 25.26 15.07
CA VAL A 566 3.86 23.91 15.63
C VAL A 566 5.21 23.24 15.59
N ASP A 567 5.37 22.21 16.43
CA ASP A 567 6.57 21.40 16.44
C ASP A 567 6.67 20.61 15.11
N PHE A 568 7.87 20.62 14.54
CA PHE A 568 8.26 19.88 13.35
C PHE A 568 9.71 19.44 13.55
N GLU A 569 9.91 18.14 13.78
CA GLU A 569 11.19 17.59 14.23
C GLU A 569 11.63 18.30 15.53
N ASN A 570 12.85 18.85 15.56
CA ASN A 570 13.37 19.66 16.66
C ASN A 570 13.15 21.17 16.50
N ALA A 571 12.36 21.61 15.50
CA ALA A 571 12.11 23.02 15.22
C ALA A 571 10.63 23.39 15.36
N LYS A 572 10.34 24.68 15.26
CA LYS A 572 8.98 25.19 15.08
C LYS A 572 8.82 25.80 13.71
N LEU A 573 7.79 25.39 12.98
CA LEU A 573 7.50 25.90 11.64
C LEU A 573 6.03 26.36 11.53
N PRO A 574 5.73 27.35 10.67
CA PRO A 574 4.41 27.93 10.58
C PRO A 574 3.48 27.05 9.74
N ILE A 575 2.27 26.83 10.24
CA ILE A 575 1.16 26.21 9.52
C ILE A 575 -0.07 27.13 9.55
N PRO A 576 -1.05 26.95 8.65
CA PRO A 576 -2.26 27.75 8.70
C PRO A 576 -3.03 27.49 10.00
N LYS A 577 -3.57 28.52 10.64
CA LYS A 577 -4.41 28.36 11.84
C LYS A 577 -5.61 27.44 11.59
N GLU A 578 -6.16 27.51 10.39
CA GLU A 578 -7.27 26.68 9.92
C GLU A 578 -6.81 25.37 9.24
N TYR A 579 -5.66 24.81 9.65
CA TYR A 579 -5.04 23.63 9.01
C TYR A 579 -6.00 22.45 8.90
N ASP A 580 -6.86 22.21 9.89
CA ASP A 580 -7.79 21.06 9.89
C ASP A 580 -8.79 21.16 8.73
N LYS A 581 -9.34 22.35 8.46
CA LYS A 581 -10.22 22.60 7.31
C LYS A 581 -9.47 22.41 6.00
N TYR A 582 -8.23 22.91 5.93
CA TYR A 582 -7.41 22.83 4.74
C TYR A 582 -6.97 21.38 4.41
N LEU A 583 -6.52 20.62 5.41
CA LEU A 583 -6.14 19.22 5.25
C LEU A 583 -7.34 18.33 4.92
N LYS A 584 -8.51 18.56 5.53
CA LYS A 584 -9.75 17.87 5.14
C LYS A 584 -10.16 18.15 3.70
N TYR A 585 -9.95 19.39 3.24
CA TYR A 585 -10.17 19.76 1.84
C TYR A 585 -9.19 19.03 0.89
N LEU A 586 -7.92 18.88 1.26
CA LEU A 586 -6.90 18.24 0.42
C LEU A 586 -7.01 16.70 0.40
N TYR A 587 -7.08 16.09 1.59
CA TYR A 587 -6.88 14.65 1.78
C TYR A 587 -8.14 13.92 2.30
N GLY A 588 -9.18 14.63 2.73
CA GLY A 588 -10.35 14.01 3.36
C GLY A 588 -10.06 13.66 4.82
N ASP A 589 -10.26 12.39 5.19
CA ASP A 589 -9.90 11.91 6.53
C ASP A 589 -8.38 11.71 6.63
N TYR A 590 -7.66 12.82 6.78
CA TYR A 590 -6.21 12.86 6.68
C TYR A 590 -5.48 12.18 7.86
N MET A 591 -6.20 11.91 8.96
CA MET A 591 -5.66 11.19 10.11
C MET A 591 -5.61 9.69 9.88
N GLU A 592 -6.40 9.17 8.93
CA GLU A 592 -6.28 7.78 8.49
C GLU A 592 -4.94 7.56 7.80
N MET A 593 -4.15 6.63 8.34
CA MET A 593 -2.86 6.24 7.78
C MET A 593 -3.06 5.41 6.52
N ILE A 594 -2.16 5.60 5.55
CA ILE A 594 -2.12 4.70 4.40
C ILE A 594 -1.68 3.30 4.85
N PRO A 595 -2.16 2.24 4.17
CA PRO A 595 -1.80 0.86 4.47
C PRO A 595 -0.28 0.65 4.44
N VAL A 596 0.26 -0.21 5.30
CA VAL A 596 1.72 -0.39 5.43
C VAL A 596 2.39 -0.78 4.11
N SER A 597 1.71 -1.60 3.30
CA SER A 597 2.25 -2.06 2.01
C SER A 597 2.18 -0.99 0.90
N GLU A 598 1.73 0.23 1.20
CA GLU A 598 1.72 1.37 0.29
C GLU A 598 2.65 2.50 0.75
N ARG A 599 3.37 2.34 1.87
CA ARG A 599 4.27 3.34 2.47
C ARG A 599 5.63 3.43 1.79
N HIS A 600 5.62 3.40 0.47
CA HIS A 600 6.82 3.64 -0.34
C HIS A 600 7.03 5.13 -0.55
N VAL A 601 8.28 5.50 -0.82
CA VAL A 601 8.65 6.85 -1.25
C VAL A 601 7.85 7.29 -2.48
N SER A 602 7.52 8.58 -2.53
CA SER A 602 6.57 9.10 -3.51
C SER A 602 7.19 9.33 -4.90
N HIS A 603 8.52 9.52 -4.96
CA HIS A 603 9.25 9.70 -6.21
C HIS A 603 10.07 8.45 -6.57
N ASP A 604 9.92 8.01 -7.82
CA ASP A 604 10.77 6.99 -8.45
C ASP A 604 12.11 7.60 -8.87
N ILE A 605 13.00 7.77 -7.87
CA ILE A 605 14.36 8.28 -8.05
C ILE A 605 15.23 7.16 -8.64
N LYS A 606 15.87 7.44 -9.77
CA LYS A 606 16.76 6.50 -10.47
C LYS A 606 18.23 6.67 -10.10
N GLN A 607 18.61 7.88 -9.72
CA GLN A 607 20.00 8.21 -9.35
C GLN A 607 19.98 9.12 -8.14
N ILE A 608 20.75 8.72 -7.14
CA ILE A 608 20.92 9.46 -5.89
C ILE A 608 22.41 9.64 -5.59
N ASP A 609 22.80 10.88 -5.29
CA ASP A 609 24.11 11.25 -4.76
C ASP A 609 23.90 12.41 -3.78
N LEU A 610 24.15 12.16 -2.49
CA LEU A 610 24.03 13.18 -1.45
C LEU A 610 25.26 14.10 -1.38
N GLY A 611 26.32 13.82 -2.14
CA GLY A 611 27.56 14.58 -2.13
C GLY A 611 28.17 14.67 -0.72
N GLU A 612 28.62 15.87 -0.35
CA GLU A 612 29.17 16.15 0.99
C GLU A 612 28.13 16.09 2.13
N TYR A 613 26.84 15.97 1.79
CA TYR A 613 25.73 15.95 2.76
C TYR A 613 25.34 14.51 3.16
N ALA A 614 26.03 13.48 2.70
CA ALA A 614 25.83 12.12 3.19
C ALA A 614 26.09 12.04 4.72
N GLY A 615 25.15 11.49 5.49
CA GLY A 615 25.20 11.49 6.95
C GLY A 615 25.01 12.87 7.60
N TYR A 616 24.48 13.86 6.87
CA TYR A 616 24.16 15.17 7.42
C TYR A 616 23.11 15.02 8.54
N ILE A 617 23.45 15.56 9.71
CA ILE A 617 22.52 15.68 10.83
C ILE A 617 22.42 17.17 11.13
N TYR A 618 21.19 17.70 11.08
CA TYR A 618 20.98 19.07 11.48
C TYR A 618 21.34 19.22 12.96
N LYS A 619 22.35 20.06 13.26
CA LYS A 619 22.69 20.43 14.62
C LYS A 619 22.12 21.81 14.87
N ASP A 620 21.28 21.89 15.89
CA ASP A 620 20.74 23.15 16.40
C ASP A 620 21.93 24.00 16.90
N THR A 621 22.48 24.85 16.04
CA THR A 621 23.46 25.85 16.45
C THR A 621 22.67 27.00 17.05
N LEU A 622 22.43 26.91 18.36
CA LEU A 622 21.97 28.03 19.20
C LEU A 622 22.86 29.25 19.04
#